data_AF-A0A1Q6QV67-F1
#
_entry.id   AF-A0A1Q6QV67-F1
#
_cell.length_a   1.000
_cell.length_b   1.000
_cell.length_c   1.000
_cell.angle_alpha   90.00
_cell.angle_beta   90.00
_cell.angle_gamma   90.00
#
_symmetry.space_group_name_H-M   'P 1'
#
loop_
_entity.id
_entity.type
_entity.pdbx_description
1 polymer ?
#
loop_
_entity_poly.entity_id
_entity_poly.type
_entity_poly.pdbx_seq_one_letter_code
_entity_poly.pdbx_strand_id
1 'polypeptide(L)'
;MKKVLKGLGIVLVGVYAIVAITLTVFLLNYNKYNITELNNKSLIIVRDEELKPDFQKGDLVIVNNDANKDIKVGDKIFFYDNYKQTVSVNLGTVLEKETITKEESTFVVDGDHAVSSEYVIGTARTSKTYSKLGTILGILESRFGFLFMIIFPILILFIYEIYVVIKELKESKYDDEDEEPKKKSKKDKKEVVEQKEEIKEIKEEKDEE
;
A
#
# COMPACT_ATOMS: atom_id res chain seq x y z
N MET A 1 21.79 17.40 14.88
CA MET A 1 21.61 16.81 13.52
C MET A 1 21.28 15.31 13.52
N LYS A 2 22.06 14.42 14.17
CA LYS A 2 21.78 12.95 14.17
C LYS A 2 20.38 12.56 14.68
N LYS A 3 19.83 13.25 15.69
CA LYS A 3 18.49 12.97 16.23
C LYS A 3 17.35 13.39 15.27
N VAL A 4 17.52 14.53 14.60
CA VAL A 4 16.54 15.05 13.62
C VAL A 4 16.51 14.17 12.38
N LEU A 5 17.67 13.70 11.90
CA LEU A 5 17.77 12.81 10.74
C LEU A 5 17.17 11.42 11.04
N LYS A 6 17.37 10.89 12.27
CA LYS A 6 16.72 9.67 12.73
C LYS A 6 15.19 9.82 12.84
N GLY A 7 14.72 10.96 13.36
CA GLY A 7 13.29 11.26 13.43
C GLY A 7 12.63 11.33 12.05
N LEU A 8 13.26 12.02 11.09
CA LEU A 8 12.77 12.10 9.71
C LEU A 8 12.72 10.73 9.02
N GLY A 9 13.74 9.89 9.23
CA GLY A 9 13.77 8.52 8.70
C GLY A 9 12.60 7.66 9.20
N ILE A 10 12.27 7.74 10.50
CA ILE A 10 11.14 7.00 11.08
C ILE A 10 9.81 7.47 10.48
N VAL A 11 9.63 8.79 10.31
CA VAL A 11 8.43 9.34 9.69
C VAL A 11 8.28 8.86 8.24
N LEU A 12 9.35 8.86 7.46
CA LEU A 12 9.33 8.38 6.07
C LEU A 12 8.96 6.90 5.97
N VAL A 13 9.54 6.05 6.84
CA VAL A 13 9.20 4.62 6.92
C VAL A 13 7.74 4.42 7.32
N GLY A 14 7.22 5.22 8.26
CA GLY A 14 5.81 5.19 8.65
C GLY A 14 4.88 5.55 7.49
N VAL A 15 5.17 6.63 6.76
CA VAL A 15 4.39 7.02 5.57
C VAL A 15 4.42 5.94 4.50
N TYR A 16 5.60 5.38 4.23
CA TYR A 16 5.78 4.26 3.31
C TYR A 16 4.91 3.06 3.70
N ALA A 17 4.92 2.65 4.97
CA ALA A 17 4.12 1.54 5.46
C ALA A 17 2.60 1.79 5.28
N ILE A 18 2.13 3.01 5.55
CA ILE A 18 0.72 3.39 5.35
C ILE A 18 0.32 3.27 3.88
N VAL A 19 1.16 3.78 2.96
CA VAL A 19 0.92 3.69 1.52
C VAL A 19 0.90 2.23 1.06
N ALA A 20 1.88 1.43 1.50
CA ALA A 20 1.96 0.01 1.18
C ALA A 20 0.71 -0.74 1.63
N ILE A 21 0.30 -0.57 2.89
CA ILE A 21 -0.91 -1.22 3.45
C ILE A 21 -2.15 -0.79 2.68
N THR A 22 -2.31 0.51 2.42
CA THR A 22 -3.48 1.04 1.71
C THR A 22 -3.58 0.47 0.30
N LEU A 23 -2.46 0.45 -0.42
CA LEU A 23 -2.39 -0.15 -1.76
C LEU A 23 -2.70 -1.65 -1.72
N THR A 24 -2.16 -2.39 -0.75
CA THR A 24 -2.49 -3.80 -0.57
C THR A 24 -3.99 -4.00 -0.31
N VAL A 25 -4.60 -3.17 0.54
CA VAL A 25 -6.05 -3.23 0.77
C VAL A 25 -6.82 -2.99 -0.53
N PHE A 26 -6.42 -2.04 -1.36
CA PHE A 26 -7.10 -1.77 -2.63
C PHE A 26 -6.98 -2.95 -3.62
N LEU A 27 -5.79 -3.54 -3.72
CA LEU A 27 -5.52 -4.69 -4.59
C LEU A 27 -6.27 -5.96 -4.13
N LEU A 28 -6.36 -6.19 -2.82
CA LEU A 28 -7.09 -7.35 -2.27
C LEU A 28 -8.60 -7.25 -2.46
N ASN A 29 -9.12 -6.04 -2.66
CA ASN A 29 -10.53 -5.76 -2.87
C ASN A 29 -10.86 -5.52 -4.36
N TYR A 30 -10.03 -6.01 -5.28
CA TYR A 30 -10.39 -6.00 -6.69
C TYR A 30 -11.51 -6.98 -7.00
N ASN A 31 -12.49 -6.51 -7.75
CA ASN A 31 -13.51 -7.36 -8.35
C ASN A 31 -13.00 -8.04 -9.64
N LYS A 32 -13.88 -8.82 -10.28
CA LYS A 32 -13.61 -9.51 -11.56
C LYS A 32 -13.21 -8.58 -12.73
N TYR A 33 -13.36 -7.27 -12.57
CA TYR A 33 -13.10 -6.24 -13.56
C TYR A 33 -11.91 -5.34 -13.21
N ASN A 34 -11.12 -5.69 -12.19
CA ASN A 34 -9.97 -4.91 -11.70
C ASN A 34 -10.37 -3.51 -11.21
N ILE A 35 -11.57 -3.36 -10.65
CA ILE A 35 -12.02 -2.18 -9.93
C ILE A 35 -11.99 -2.50 -8.43
N THR A 36 -11.43 -1.60 -7.63
CA THR A 36 -11.41 -1.75 -6.17
C THR A 36 -12.79 -1.44 -5.60
N GLU A 37 -13.36 -2.41 -4.88
CA GLU A 37 -14.64 -2.29 -4.18
C GLU A 37 -14.43 -2.34 -2.66
N LEU A 38 -14.63 -1.22 -1.98
CA LEU A 38 -14.52 -1.11 -0.53
C LEU A 38 -15.89 -0.85 0.07
N ASN A 39 -16.43 -1.85 0.77
CA ASN A 39 -17.78 -1.84 1.29
C ASN A 39 -18.79 -1.59 0.17
N ASN A 40 -19.45 -0.42 0.16
CA ASN A 40 -20.43 -0.03 -0.86
C ASN A 40 -19.86 1.03 -1.82
N LYS A 41 -18.54 1.07 -2.01
CA LYS A 41 -17.88 2.06 -2.87
C LYS A 41 -16.98 1.39 -3.89
N SER A 42 -17.13 1.81 -5.14
CA SER A 42 -16.21 1.47 -6.22
C SER A 42 -15.26 2.62 -6.50
N LEU A 43 -13.97 2.31 -6.65
CA LEU A 43 -12.92 3.25 -7.03
C LEU A 43 -12.58 3.06 -8.51
N ILE A 44 -13.04 3.97 -9.36
CA ILE A 44 -12.83 3.96 -10.80
C ILE A 44 -11.64 4.87 -11.12
N ILE A 45 -10.60 4.31 -11.72
CA ILE A 45 -9.50 5.08 -12.31
C ILE A 45 -9.87 5.38 -13.75
N VAL A 46 -9.99 6.66 -14.13
CA VAL A 46 -10.30 7.05 -15.51
C VAL A 46 -9.06 6.91 -16.38
N ARG A 47 -9.02 5.89 -17.24
CA ARG A 47 -7.81 5.51 -18.01
C ARG A 47 -7.76 6.09 -19.41
N ASP A 48 -8.91 6.41 -19.97
CA ASP A 48 -9.10 6.84 -21.36
C ASP A 48 -10.04 8.07 -21.42
N GLU A 49 -10.55 8.36 -22.61
CA GLU A 49 -11.43 9.49 -22.86
C GLU A 49 -12.91 9.09 -22.94
N GLU A 50 -13.26 7.82 -22.61
CA GLU A 50 -14.61 7.28 -22.76
C GLU A 50 -15.60 7.91 -21.78
N LEU A 51 -15.10 8.52 -20.70
CA LEU A 51 -15.92 9.19 -19.68
C LEU A 51 -16.03 10.72 -19.89
N LYS A 52 -15.53 11.25 -21.01
CA LYS A 52 -15.70 12.66 -21.36
C LYS A 52 -17.15 12.98 -21.75
N PRO A 53 -17.63 14.22 -21.54
CA PRO A 53 -16.89 15.35 -20.95
C PRO A 53 -16.86 15.38 -19.43
N ASP A 54 -17.64 14.52 -18.75
CA ASP A 54 -17.89 14.60 -17.31
C ASP A 54 -16.65 14.27 -16.46
N PHE A 55 -15.81 13.35 -16.92
CA PHE A 55 -14.60 12.93 -16.21
C PHE A 55 -13.38 12.95 -17.14
N GLN A 56 -12.24 13.33 -16.59
CA GLN A 56 -11.01 13.47 -17.36
C GLN A 56 -10.07 12.30 -17.07
N LYS A 57 -9.27 11.94 -18.09
CA LYS A 57 -8.21 10.94 -17.93
C LYS A 57 -7.30 11.28 -16.75
N GLY A 58 -7.11 10.33 -15.85
CA GLY A 58 -6.31 10.48 -14.64
C GLY A 58 -7.10 10.84 -13.38
N ASP A 59 -8.40 11.07 -13.49
CA ASP A 59 -9.26 11.24 -12.33
C ASP A 59 -9.47 9.91 -11.59
N LEU A 60 -9.64 10.01 -10.28
CA LEU A 60 -10.17 8.93 -9.44
C LEU A 60 -11.61 9.25 -9.09
N VAL A 61 -12.54 8.40 -9.51
CA VAL A 61 -13.97 8.56 -9.24
C VAL A 61 -14.40 7.52 -8.20
N ILE A 62 -14.93 7.99 -7.08
CA ILE A 62 -15.50 7.13 -6.04
C ILE A 62 -17.01 7.11 -6.21
N VAL A 63 -17.55 5.95 -6.54
CA VAL A 63 -18.98 5.72 -6.81
C VAL A 63 -19.58 4.89 -5.68
N ASN A 64 -20.80 5.20 -5.24
CA ASN A 64 -21.52 4.34 -4.29
C ASN A 64 -22.33 3.28 -5.05
N ASN A 65 -22.19 2.02 -4.64
CA ASN A 65 -22.76 0.82 -5.29
C ASN A 65 -24.25 0.59 -4.95
N ASP A 66 -24.87 1.43 -4.11
CA ASP A 66 -26.26 1.27 -3.64
C ASP A 66 -27.32 1.63 -4.70
N ALA A 67 -26.93 1.74 -5.97
CA ALA A 67 -27.64 2.55 -6.95
C ALA A 67 -28.87 1.89 -7.59
N ASN A 68 -29.05 0.57 -7.53
CA ASN A 68 -30.19 -0.08 -8.22
C ASN A 68 -31.57 0.47 -7.80
N LYS A 69 -31.71 0.90 -6.54
CA LYS A 69 -32.98 1.44 -6.03
C LYS A 69 -33.24 2.89 -6.45
N ASP A 70 -32.20 3.69 -6.66
CA ASP A 70 -32.30 5.14 -6.82
C ASP A 70 -31.96 5.66 -8.24
N ILE A 71 -31.59 4.76 -9.16
CA ILE A 71 -31.38 5.12 -10.58
C ILE A 71 -32.73 5.39 -11.25
N LYS A 72 -32.83 6.56 -11.87
CA LYS A 72 -33.98 7.06 -12.61
C LYS A 72 -33.61 7.35 -14.07
N VAL A 73 -34.63 7.41 -14.93
CA VAL A 73 -34.47 7.92 -16.30
C VAL A 73 -33.87 9.33 -16.25
N GLY A 74 -32.87 9.58 -17.09
CA GLY A 74 -32.07 10.80 -17.14
C GLY A 74 -30.80 10.76 -16.28
N ASP A 75 -30.62 9.77 -15.40
CA ASP A 75 -29.39 9.63 -14.63
C ASP A 75 -28.24 9.11 -15.49
N LYS A 76 -27.04 9.65 -15.27
CA LYS A 76 -25.81 9.06 -15.80
C LYS A 76 -25.33 7.93 -14.87
N ILE A 77 -25.04 6.78 -15.45
CA ILE A 77 -24.60 5.58 -14.73
C ILE A 77 -23.27 5.08 -15.28
N PHE A 78 -22.42 4.62 -14.37
CA PHE A 78 -21.22 3.87 -14.69
C PHE A 78 -21.56 2.40 -14.83
N PHE A 79 -21.07 1.77 -15.88
CA PHE A 79 -21.31 0.34 -16.12
C PHE A 79 -20.11 -0.35 -16.77
N TYR A 80 -20.02 -1.66 -16.58
CA TYR A 80 -19.03 -2.49 -17.24
C TYR A 80 -19.45 -2.77 -18.68
N ASP A 81 -18.62 -2.38 -19.64
CA ASP A 81 -18.77 -2.75 -21.03
C ASP A 81 -18.08 -4.10 -21.27
N ASN A 82 -18.89 -5.12 -21.52
CA ASN A 82 -18.46 -6.48 -21.86
C ASN A 82 -18.59 -6.78 -23.36
N TYR A 83 -18.91 -5.78 -24.19
CA TYR A 83 -18.95 -5.93 -25.66
C TYR A 83 -17.54 -5.89 -26.26
N LYS A 84 -16.60 -5.21 -25.60
CA LYS A 84 -15.17 -5.22 -25.95
C LYS A 84 -14.48 -6.46 -25.36
N GLN A 85 -13.43 -6.97 -26.02
CA GLN A 85 -12.61 -8.09 -25.51
C GLN A 85 -11.91 -7.78 -24.18
N THR A 86 -11.91 -6.53 -23.75
CA THR A 86 -11.43 -6.06 -22.46
C THR A 86 -12.56 -5.37 -21.72
N VAL A 87 -12.81 -5.77 -20.49
CA VAL A 87 -13.81 -5.07 -19.67
C VAL A 87 -13.34 -3.65 -19.39
N SER A 88 -14.14 -2.69 -19.83
CA SER A 88 -13.91 -1.25 -19.65
C SER A 88 -15.09 -0.64 -18.90
N VAL A 89 -14.88 0.53 -18.29
CA VAL A 89 -15.94 1.26 -17.60
C VAL A 89 -16.42 2.36 -18.52
N ASN A 90 -17.71 2.34 -18.85
CA ASN A 90 -18.37 3.38 -19.63
C ASN A 90 -19.31 4.23 -18.76
N LEU A 91 -19.70 5.38 -19.31
CA LEU A 91 -20.69 6.28 -18.75
C LEU A 91 -21.82 6.44 -19.77
N GLY A 92 -23.05 6.21 -19.33
CA GLY A 92 -24.22 6.37 -20.20
C GLY A 92 -25.40 6.99 -19.47
N THR A 93 -26.26 7.67 -20.21
CA THR A 93 -27.49 8.29 -19.71
C THR A 93 -28.64 7.32 -19.83
N VAL A 94 -29.33 7.03 -18.74
CA VAL A 94 -30.49 6.12 -18.73
C VAL A 94 -31.64 6.75 -19.49
N LEU A 95 -32.06 6.10 -20.58
CA LEU A 95 -33.22 6.47 -21.40
C LEU A 95 -34.47 5.73 -20.93
N GLU A 96 -34.33 4.44 -20.62
CA GLU A 96 -35.43 3.60 -20.15
C GLU A 96 -34.98 2.70 -19.01
N LYS A 97 -35.92 2.32 -18.15
CA LYS A 97 -35.71 1.39 -17.03
C LYS A 97 -36.83 0.36 -17.06
N GLU A 98 -36.45 -0.89 -17.31
CA GLU A 98 -37.34 -2.04 -17.20
C GLU A 98 -37.04 -2.77 -15.90
N THR A 99 -38.05 -2.92 -15.04
CA THR A 99 -37.89 -3.62 -13.75
C THR A 99 -38.39 -5.04 -13.90
N ILE A 100 -37.47 -6.02 -13.85
CA ILE A 100 -37.78 -7.45 -13.98
C ILE A 100 -38.20 -8.01 -12.63
N THR A 101 -37.43 -7.70 -11.58
CA THR A 101 -37.72 -8.06 -10.19
C THR A 101 -37.38 -6.90 -9.25
N LYS A 102 -37.60 -7.06 -7.93
CA LYS A 102 -37.21 -6.04 -6.94
C LYS A 102 -35.68 -5.80 -6.90
N GLU A 103 -34.89 -6.74 -7.40
CA GLU A 103 -33.43 -6.72 -7.32
C GLU A 103 -32.78 -6.60 -8.71
N GLU A 104 -33.52 -6.95 -9.77
CA GLU A 104 -33.03 -6.93 -11.15
C GLU A 104 -33.78 -5.90 -11.99
N SER A 105 -33.02 -5.01 -12.61
CA SER A 105 -33.52 -4.07 -13.61
C SER A 105 -32.61 -4.08 -14.83
N THR A 106 -33.19 -3.79 -15.99
CA THR A 106 -32.45 -3.53 -17.22
C THR A 106 -32.58 -2.04 -17.53
N PHE A 107 -31.46 -1.41 -17.85
CA PHE A 107 -31.40 -0.01 -18.24
C PHE A 107 -31.05 0.09 -19.71
N VAL A 108 -31.85 0.82 -20.48
CA VAL A 108 -31.44 1.24 -21.83
C VAL A 108 -30.70 2.55 -21.68
N VAL A 109 -29.43 2.58 -22.10
CA VAL A 109 -28.61 3.80 -22.07
C VAL A 109 -28.45 4.39 -23.47
N ASP A 110 -28.01 5.64 -23.54
CA ASP A 110 -27.65 6.30 -24.79
C ASP A 110 -26.70 5.45 -25.64
N GLY A 111 -26.96 5.41 -26.95
CA GLY A 111 -26.37 4.44 -27.87
C GLY A 111 -27.19 3.15 -28.04
N ASP A 112 -28.38 3.07 -27.44
CA ASP A 112 -29.32 1.93 -27.55
C ASP A 112 -28.73 0.63 -26.98
N HIS A 113 -27.93 0.76 -25.92
CA HIS A 113 -27.32 -0.37 -25.22
C HIS A 113 -28.18 -0.77 -24.01
N ALA A 114 -28.57 -2.04 -23.96
CA ALA A 114 -29.22 -2.61 -22.79
C ALA A 114 -28.18 -3.09 -21.77
N VAL A 115 -28.23 -2.56 -20.55
CA VAL A 115 -27.32 -2.86 -19.45
C VAL A 115 -28.10 -3.47 -18.30
N SER A 116 -27.78 -4.70 -17.93
CA SER A 116 -28.32 -5.32 -16.71
C SER A 116 -27.77 -4.61 -15.47
N SER A 117 -28.63 -4.43 -14.47
CA SER A 117 -28.29 -3.95 -13.12
C SER A 117 -27.09 -4.64 -12.46
N GLU A 118 -26.73 -5.87 -12.85
CA GLU A 118 -25.52 -6.56 -12.36
C GLU A 118 -24.22 -5.90 -12.87
N TYR A 119 -24.26 -5.29 -14.06
CA TYR A 119 -23.12 -4.61 -14.66
C TYR A 119 -23.06 -3.12 -14.33
N VAL A 120 -24.03 -2.60 -13.57
CA VAL A 120 -24.06 -1.21 -13.14
C VAL A 120 -23.21 -1.04 -11.89
N ILE A 121 -22.25 -0.13 -11.96
CA ILE A 121 -21.36 0.22 -10.84
C ILE A 121 -22.06 1.22 -9.92
N GLY A 122 -22.73 2.21 -10.51
CA GLY A 122 -23.51 3.20 -9.78
C GLY A 122 -23.76 4.48 -10.57
N THR A 123 -24.36 5.49 -9.94
CA THR A 123 -24.70 6.76 -10.60
C THR A 123 -23.60 7.81 -10.44
N ALA A 124 -23.36 8.60 -11.50
CA ALA A 124 -22.49 9.76 -11.46
C ALA A 124 -22.95 10.83 -10.47
N ARG A 125 -24.26 10.93 -10.20
CA ARG A 125 -24.85 11.91 -9.28
C ARG A 125 -24.32 11.79 -7.85
N THR A 126 -24.06 10.57 -7.39
CA THR A 126 -23.55 10.30 -6.03
C THR A 126 -22.04 10.10 -5.99
N SER A 127 -21.38 10.29 -7.13
CA SER A 127 -19.94 10.08 -7.26
C SER A 127 -19.15 11.26 -6.72
N LYS A 128 -17.93 10.99 -6.25
CA LYS A 128 -16.93 12.00 -5.88
C LYS A 128 -15.70 11.85 -6.74
N THR A 129 -15.28 12.93 -7.38
CA THR A 129 -14.12 12.95 -8.26
C THR A 129 -12.93 13.61 -7.59
N TYR A 130 -11.76 12.98 -7.70
CA TYR A 130 -10.49 13.53 -7.28
C TYR A 130 -9.54 13.57 -8.47
N SER A 131 -9.25 14.79 -8.94
CA SER A 131 -8.42 14.94 -10.12
C SER A 131 -6.97 14.51 -9.86
N LYS A 132 -6.35 13.86 -10.85
CA LYS A 132 -4.97 13.34 -10.85
C LYS A 132 -4.67 12.22 -9.84
N LEU A 133 -5.54 11.99 -8.85
CA LEU A 133 -5.36 10.87 -7.90
C LEU A 133 -5.45 9.52 -8.61
N GLY A 134 -6.23 9.42 -9.69
CA GLY A 134 -6.33 8.21 -10.50
C GLY A 134 -5.03 7.91 -11.23
N THR A 135 -4.31 8.93 -11.71
CA THR A 135 -2.97 8.75 -12.29
C THR A 135 -1.98 8.23 -11.27
N ILE A 136 -1.95 8.84 -10.07
CA ILE A 136 -1.05 8.43 -8.99
C ILE A 136 -1.35 6.97 -8.62
N LEU A 137 -2.61 6.67 -8.30
CA LEU A 137 -3.02 5.32 -7.93
C LEU A 137 -2.75 4.31 -9.05
N GLY A 138 -3.05 4.67 -10.30
CA GLY A 138 -2.79 3.81 -11.45
C GLY A 138 -1.30 3.52 -11.68
N ILE A 139 -0.39 4.43 -11.31
CA ILE A 139 1.05 4.16 -11.32
C ILE A 139 1.41 3.19 -10.18
N LEU A 140 0.93 3.46 -8.96
CA LEU A 140 1.19 2.60 -7.79
C LEU A 140 0.70 1.15 -8.01
N GLU A 141 -0.48 0.98 -8.63
CA GLU A 141 -1.08 -0.33 -8.94
C GLU A 141 -0.47 -1.00 -10.17
N SER A 142 0.28 -0.27 -11.00
CA SER A 142 0.93 -0.86 -12.18
C SER A 142 1.96 -1.90 -11.78
N ARG A 143 2.19 -2.92 -12.63
CA ARG A 143 3.16 -4.00 -12.36
C ARG A 143 4.54 -3.46 -11.99
N PHE A 144 5.03 -2.48 -12.74
CA PHE A 144 6.34 -1.86 -12.48
C PHE A 144 6.30 -0.92 -11.27
N GLY A 145 5.24 -0.13 -11.10
CA GLY A 145 5.09 0.73 -9.94
C GLY A 145 5.05 -0.06 -8.65
N PHE A 146 4.22 -1.10 -8.57
CA PHE A 146 4.15 -2.00 -7.42
C PHE A 146 5.49 -2.71 -7.16
N LEU A 147 6.14 -3.21 -8.22
CA LEU A 147 7.44 -3.88 -8.12
C LEU A 147 8.50 -2.96 -7.52
N PHE A 148 8.71 -1.77 -8.07
CA PHE A 148 9.78 -0.88 -7.63
C PHE A 148 9.45 -0.11 -6.36
N MET A 149 8.17 0.21 -6.14
CA MET A 149 7.75 0.98 -4.97
C MET A 149 7.58 0.09 -3.74
N ILE A 150 7.06 -1.13 -3.87
CA ILE A 150 6.75 -1.99 -2.70
C ILE A 150 7.69 -3.20 -2.61
N ILE A 151 7.77 -4.02 -3.66
CA ILE A 151 8.51 -5.28 -3.60
C ILE A 151 10.03 -5.03 -3.50
N PHE A 152 10.58 -4.12 -4.30
CA PHE A 152 12.01 -3.91 -4.42
C PHE A 152 12.67 -3.41 -3.13
N PRO A 153 12.11 -2.43 -2.38
CA PRO A 153 12.65 -2.05 -1.08
C PRO A 153 12.63 -3.19 -0.06
N ILE A 154 11.54 -3.98 -0.05
CA ILE A 154 11.42 -5.15 0.84
C ILE A 154 12.48 -6.20 0.48
N LEU A 155 12.71 -6.44 -0.81
CA LEU A 155 13.72 -7.37 -1.29
C LEU A 155 15.13 -6.95 -0.88
N ILE A 156 15.47 -5.66 -0.96
CA ILE A 156 16.77 -5.15 -0.51
C ILE A 156 16.97 -5.40 0.98
N LEU A 157 15.96 -5.09 1.80
CA LEU A 157 16.02 -5.32 3.24
C LEU A 157 16.17 -6.82 3.54
N PHE A 158 15.42 -7.66 2.82
CA PHE A 158 15.50 -9.11 2.98
C PHE A 158 16.90 -9.67 2.64
N ILE A 159 17.52 -9.20 1.55
CA ILE A 159 18.89 -9.59 1.18
C ILE A 159 19.90 -9.12 2.25
N TYR A 160 19.72 -7.91 2.78
CA TYR A 160 20.57 -7.40 3.85
C TYR A 160 20.47 -8.26 5.13
N GLU A 161 19.26 -8.65 5.53
CA GLU A 161 19.07 -9.55 6.67
C GLU A 161 19.73 -10.91 6.45
N ILE A 162 19.59 -11.50 5.26
CA ILE A 162 20.30 -12.75 4.91
C ILE A 162 21.81 -12.56 5.04
N TYR A 163 22.35 -11.45 4.54
CA TYR A 163 23.78 -11.15 4.66
C TYR A 163 24.23 -11.06 6.12
N VAL A 164 23.47 -10.37 6.98
CA VAL A 164 23.77 -10.25 8.41
C VAL A 164 23.77 -11.62 9.09
N VAL A 165 22.74 -12.44 8.85
CA VAL A 165 22.64 -13.81 9.40
C VAL A 165 23.81 -14.68 8.95
N ILE A 166 24.16 -14.66 7.66
CA ILE A 166 25.31 -15.43 7.13
C ILE A 166 26.61 -14.96 7.78
N LYS A 167 26.78 -13.65 7.97
CA LYS A 167 27.98 -13.10 8.62
C LYS A 167 28.07 -13.58 10.07
N GLU A 168 26.98 -13.50 10.83
CA GLU A 168 26.93 -13.92 12.22
C GLU A 168 27.22 -15.42 12.38
N LEU A 169 26.65 -16.28 11.52
CA LEU A 169 26.94 -17.71 11.50
C LEU A 169 28.38 -18.06 11.10
N LYS A 170 29.05 -17.20 10.33
CA LYS A 170 30.47 -17.37 10.02
C LYS A 170 31.33 -16.95 11.22
N GLU A 171 31.06 -15.78 11.79
CA GLU A 171 31.79 -15.25 12.94
C GLU A 171 31.71 -16.22 14.14
N SER A 172 30.55 -16.80 14.42
CA SER A 172 30.37 -17.81 15.47
C SER A 172 31.16 -19.11 15.23
N LYS A 173 31.43 -19.48 13.97
CA LYS A 173 32.23 -20.67 13.65
C LYS A 173 33.74 -20.45 13.80
N TYR A 174 34.20 -19.22 13.64
CA TYR A 174 35.61 -18.87 13.84
C TYR A 174 35.96 -18.68 15.33
N ASP A 175 34.98 -18.39 16.19
CA ASP A 175 35.18 -18.31 17.65
C ASP A 175 35.27 -19.72 18.32
N ASP A 176 34.84 -20.79 17.65
CA ASP A 176 34.90 -22.17 18.16
C ASP A 176 36.19 -22.94 17.74
N GLU A 177 36.94 -22.47 16.73
CA GLU A 177 38.15 -23.17 16.21
C GLU A 177 39.49 -22.58 16.69
N ASP A 178 39.50 -21.42 17.38
CA ASP A 178 40.73 -20.81 17.91
C ASP A 178 40.63 -20.58 19.43
N GLU A 179 40.99 -21.58 20.23
CA GLU A 179 41.44 -21.34 21.61
C GLU A 179 42.73 -20.49 21.57
N GLU A 180 42.60 -19.16 21.66
CA GLU A 180 43.52 -18.32 22.44
C GLU A 180 42.93 -16.92 22.74
N PRO A 181 42.95 -16.44 23.99
CA PRO A 181 42.20 -15.25 24.37
C PRO A 181 43.03 -13.98 24.11
N LYS A 182 42.51 -13.02 23.32
CA LYS A 182 42.76 -11.57 23.56
C LYS A 182 41.89 -10.60 22.73
N LYS A 183 40.99 -9.96 23.48
CA LYS A 183 40.76 -8.50 23.59
C LYS A 183 40.18 -7.75 22.37
N LYS A 184 38.95 -7.24 22.56
CA LYS A 184 38.70 -5.81 22.87
C LYS A 184 37.22 -5.54 23.15
N SER A 185 36.89 -5.21 24.40
CA SER A 185 35.95 -4.11 24.65
C SER A 185 36.63 -3.11 25.58
N LYS A 186 36.71 -1.86 25.11
CA LYS A 186 37.61 -0.80 25.60
C LYS A 186 37.04 -0.05 26.81
N LYS A 187 36.04 -0.60 27.52
CA LYS A 187 35.28 0.14 28.54
C LYS A 187 35.60 -0.27 29.98
N ASP A 188 36.02 -1.53 30.21
CA ASP A 188 36.18 -2.06 31.58
C ASP A 188 37.61 -1.92 32.14
N LYS A 189 38.55 -1.41 31.34
CA LYS A 189 39.97 -1.31 31.75
C LYS A 189 40.26 -0.16 32.73
N LYS A 190 39.36 0.82 32.86
CA LYS A 190 39.56 1.96 33.76
C LYS A 190 39.10 1.62 35.19
N GLU A 191 37.92 1.00 35.32
CA GLU A 191 37.40 0.53 36.62
C GLU A 191 38.29 -0.56 37.25
N VAL A 192 38.87 -1.46 36.45
CA VAL A 192 39.73 -2.54 36.98
C VAL A 192 41.11 -2.04 37.43
N VAL A 193 41.58 -0.89 36.93
CA VAL A 193 42.85 -0.28 37.39
C VAL A 193 42.61 0.51 38.67
N GLU A 194 41.51 1.26 38.75
CA GLU A 194 41.14 2.07 39.93
C GLU A 194 40.83 1.18 41.14
N GLN A 195 40.10 0.07 40.95
CA GLN A 195 39.87 -0.93 42.02
C GLN A 195 41.15 -1.66 42.45
N LYS A 196 42.15 -1.80 41.57
CA LYS A 196 43.42 -2.45 41.94
C LYS A 196 44.37 -1.54 42.71
N GLU A 197 44.26 -0.22 42.53
CA GLU A 197 45.02 0.77 43.30
C GLU A 197 44.42 0.93 44.71
N GLU A 198 43.08 1.02 44.84
CA GLU A 198 42.42 1.03 46.17
C GLU A 198 42.69 -0.24 46.99
N ILE A 199 42.69 -1.43 46.35
CA ILE A 199 42.97 -2.70 47.05
C ILE A 199 44.46 -2.81 47.45
N LYS A 200 45.36 -2.07 46.81
CA LYS A 200 46.79 -2.02 47.17
C LYS A 200 47.03 -1.12 48.38
N GLU A 201 46.42 0.06 48.40
CA GLU A 201 46.54 0.99 49.55
C GLU A 201 45.96 0.38 50.84
N ILE A 202 44.81 -0.31 50.75
CA ILE A 202 44.18 -0.99 51.90
C ILE A 202 45.02 -2.18 52.43
N LYS A 203 45.90 -2.75 51.61
CA LYS A 203 46.80 -3.84 52.02
C LYS A 203 48.10 -3.33 52.65
N GLU A 204 48.65 -2.23 52.15
CA GLU A 204 49.86 -1.64 52.73
C GLU A 204 49.59 -1.02 54.11
N GLU A 205 48.38 -0.50 54.38
CA GLU A 205 47.98 0.04 55.69
C GLU A 205 47.72 -1.04 56.75
N LYS A 206 47.53 -2.30 56.36
CA LYS A 206 47.25 -3.43 57.26
C LYS A 206 48.49 -4.21 57.71
N ASP A 207 49.62 -3.98 57.08
CA ASP A 207 50.88 -4.67 57.36
C ASP A 207 51.85 -3.82 58.22
N GLU A 208 51.46 -2.59 58.61
CA GLU A 208 52.26 -1.68 59.47
C GLU A 208 51.70 -1.45 60.89
N GLU A 209 50.64 -2.15 61.33
CA GLU A 209 50.08 -2.06 62.70
C GLU A 209 50.27 -3.34 63.54
#